data_AF-A0A326GC93-F1
#
_entry.id   AF-A0A326GC93-F1
#
_cell.length_a   1.000
_cell.length_b   1.000
_cell.length_c   1.000
_cell.angle_alpha   90.00
_cell.angle_beta   90.00
_cell.angle_gamma   90.00
#
_symmetry.space_group_name_H-M   'P 1'
#
loop_
_entity.id
_entity.type
_entity.pdbx_description
1 polymer ?
#
loop_
_entity_poly.entity_id
_entity_poly.type
_entity_poly.pdbx_seq_one_letter_code
_entity_poly.pdbx_strand_id
1 'polypeptide(L)'
;MAYEAKNWLVLTDQLISTIGSKGEETKSEWHALSDHWRKAFPSKTLDSIQHAAYVIWISNPFTFDYGNLQSPVAYIGKGMAHARFKNHISSKLLPTLEALQGARFDFWVLECLNDDQAKSSEADMIRFFEETYGRLPIFNKNRPSGTSVAAHDDCWLPLDRRRYGGNRTWAVRPLDSN
;
A
#
# COMPACT_ATOMS: atom_id res chain seq x y z
N MET A 1 -12.01 -5.68 -4.76
CA MET A 1 -12.08 -7.17 -4.68
C MET A 1 -11.14 -7.62 -3.58
N ALA A 2 -11.29 -8.81 -3.00
CA ALA A 2 -10.33 -9.33 -2.02
C ALA A 2 -9.85 -10.72 -2.43
N TYR A 3 -8.57 -11.02 -2.20
CA TYR A 3 -7.98 -12.33 -2.45
C TYR A 3 -6.71 -12.53 -1.63
N GLU A 4 -6.28 -13.79 -1.55
CA GLU A 4 -4.99 -14.17 -0.98
C GLU A 4 -4.01 -14.52 -2.11
N ALA A 5 -2.77 -14.04 -2.00
CA ALA A 5 -1.71 -14.35 -2.93
C ALA A 5 -0.48 -14.83 -2.16
N LYS A 6 -0.33 -16.15 -2.05
CA LYS A 6 0.55 -16.79 -1.06
C LYS A 6 0.20 -16.28 0.35
N ASN A 7 1.16 -15.70 1.06
CA ASN A 7 0.97 -15.15 2.41
C ASN A 7 0.43 -13.70 2.44
N TRP A 8 0.14 -13.11 1.28
CA TRP A 8 -0.42 -11.75 1.19
C TRP A 8 -1.95 -11.76 1.22
N LEU A 9 -2.53 -10.96 2.12
CA LEU A 9 -3.93 -10.57 2.09
C LEU A 9 -4.05 -9.29 1.26
N VAL A 10 -4.89 -9.32 0.22
CA VAL A 10 -4.99 -8.22 -0.74
C VAL A 10 -6.42 -7.73 -0.81
N LEU A 11 -6.62 -6.44 -0.51
CA LEU A 11 -7.88 -5.74 -0.72
C LEU A 11 -7.69 -4.69 -1.80
N THR A 12 -8.25 -4.93 -2.99
CA THR A 12 -8.07 -4.09 -4.18
C THR A 12 -9.22 -3.12 -4.42
N ASP A 13 -8.92 -2.07 -5.17
CA ASP A 13 -9.90 -1.16 -5.77
C ASP A 13 -10.71 -0.40 -4.71
N GLN A 14 -10.05 0.01 -3.62
CA GLN A 14 -10.68 0.73 -2.53
C GLN A 14 -10.74 2.21 -2.85
N LEU A 15 -11.96 2.73 -2.94
CA LEU A 15 -12.19 4.17 -3.00
C LEU A 15 -11.95 4.77 -1.62
N ILE A 16 -11.15 5.81 -1.59
CA ILE A 16 -10.89 6.62 -0.41
C ILE A 16 -11.31 8.02 -0.83
N SER A 17 -12.42 8.53 -0.30
CA SER A 17 -12.95 9.84 -0.70
C SER A 17 -13.62 10.55 0.47
N THR A 18 -13.36 11.85 0.59
CA THR A 18 -14.00 12.75 1.57
C THR A 18 -15.42 13.15 1.18
N ILE A 19 -15.81 12.92 -0.09
CA ILE A 19 -17.12 13.29 -0.61
C ILE A 19 -18.10 12.17 -0.27
N GLY A 20 -18.85 12.35 0.82
CA GLY A 20 -19.98 11.50 1.14
C GLY A 20 -20.97 11.44 -0.02
N SER A 21 -21.37 10.24 -0.42
CA SER A 21 -22.59 10.05 -1.20
C SER A 21 -23.75 10.68 -0.42
N LYS A 22 -24.37 11.72 -0.98
CA LYS A 22 -25.51 12.42 -0.36
C LYS A 22 -26.52 11.41 0.20
N GLY A 23 -26.68 11.36 1.52
CA GLY A 23 -27.83 10.74 2.18
C GLY A 23 -27.56 9.62 3.20
N GLU A 24 -26.33 9.14 3.38
CA GLU A 24 -26.01 8.15 4.43
C GLU A 24 -24.99 8.74 5.42
N GLU A 25 -25.10 8.38 6.71
CA GLU A 25 -24.11 8.73 7.73
C GLU A 25 -22.71 8.36 7.21
N THR A 26 -21.90 9.37 6.90
CA THR A 26 -20.57 9.17 6.34
C THR A 26 -19.66 8.56 7.40
N LYS A 27 -19.59 7.23 7.40
CA LYS A 27 -18.47 6.50 8.01
C LYS A 27 -17.17 7.07 7.45
N SER A 28 -16.20 7.40 8.31
CA SER A 28 -14.89 7.83 7.82
C SER A 28 -14.30 6.78 6.87
N GLU A 29 -13.44 7.19 5.97
CA GLU A 29 -12.82 6.35 4.93
C GLU A 29 -12.10 5.14 5.52
N TRP A 30 -11.45 5.36 6.67
CA TRP A 30 -10.89 4.28 7.48
C TRP A 30 -11.92 3.22 7.89
N HIS A 31 -13.11 3.62 8.38
CA HIS A 31 -14.14 2.68 8.80
C HIS A 31 -14.71 1.91 7.60
N ALA A 32 -14.89 2.56 6.45
CA ALA A 32 -15.31 1.88 5.23
C ALA A 32 -14.29 0.80 4.81
N LEU A 33 -12.99 1.15 4.78
CA LEU A 33 -11.93 0.19 4.47
C LEU A 33 -11.84 -0.93 5.51
N SER A 34 -11.93 -0.59 6.80
CA SER A 34 -11.90 -1.59 7.88
C SER A 34 -13.09 -2.55 7.82
N ASP A 35 -14.28 -2.06 7.47
CA ASP A 35 -15.48 -2.88 7.32
C ASP A 35 -15.35 -3.80 6.09
N HIS A 36 -14.84 -3.28 4.97
CA HIS A 36 -14.55 -4.11 3.80
C HIS A 36 -13.52 -5.19 4.11
N TRP A 37 -12.47 -4.85 4.85
CA TRP A 37 -11.47 -5.82 5.26
C TRP A 37 -12.07 -6.93 6.12
N ARG A 38 -12.85 -6.60 7.16
CA ARG A 38 -13.48 -7.61 8.04
C ARG A 38 -14.42 -8.54 7.26
N LYS A 39 -15.17 -8.01 6.30
CA LYS A 39 -16.04 -8.82 5.42
C LYS A 39 -15.23 -9.74 4.51
N ALA A 40 -14.11 -9.26 3.99
CA ALA A 40 -13.24 -10.02 3.10
C ALA A 40 -12.44 -11.10 3.82
N PHE A 41 -11.94 -10.81 5.03
CA PHE A 41 -11.03 -11.66 5.79
C PHE A 41 -11.56 -11.85 7.22
N PRO A 42 -12.66 -12.60 7.42
CA PRO A 42 -13.32 -12.73 8.72
C PRO A 42 -12.45 -13.42 9.78
N SER A 43 -11.48 -14.24 9.36
CA SER A 43 -10.52 -14.93 10.24
C SER A 43 -9.23 -14.15 10.49
N LYS A 44 -8.97 -13.07 9.75
CA LYS A 44 -7.76 -12.23 9.87
C LYS A 44 -8.10 -10.75 9.76
N THR A 45 -8.53 -10.19 10.88
CA THR A 45 -8.80 -8.76 11.00
C THR A 45 -7.50 -7.96 11.07
N LEU A 46 -7.50 -6.69 10.63
CA LEU A 46 -6.29 -5.86 10.61
C LEU A 46 -5.66 -5.64 11.99
N ASP A 47 -6.47 -5.69 13.04
CA ASP A 47 -6.05 -5.54 14.43
C ASP A 47 -5.44 -6.82 15.03
N SER A 48 -5.74 -8.00 14.47
CA SER A 48 -5.06 -9.23 14.88
C SER A 48 -3.63 -9.32 14.33
N ILE A 49 -3.34 -8.61 13.24
CA ILE A 49 -2.02 -8.60 12.58
C ILE A 49 -1.12 -7.53 13.24
N GLN A 50 -0.42 -7.95 14.30
CA GLN A 50 0.43 -7.06 15.11
C GLN A 50 1.71 -6.64 14.39
N HIS A 51 2.33 -7.55 13.65
CA HIS A 51 3.54 -7.31 12.89
C HIS A 51 3.26 -7.57 11.42
N ALA A 52 3.22 -6.52 10.61
CA ALA A 52 3.07 -6.65 9.16
C ALA A 52 4.12 -5.85 8.42
N ALA A 53 4.49 -6.38 7.24
CA ALA A 53 4.93 -5.57 6.12
C ALA A 53 3.73 -5.34 5.20
N TYR A 54 3.61 -4.15 4.62
CA TYR A 54 2.49 -3.82 3.75
C TYR A 54 2.90 -2.93 2.60
N VAL A 55 2.17 -3.04 1.50
CA VAL A 55 2.36 -2.24 0.30
C VAL A 55 1.03 -1.66 -0.13
N ILE A 56 1.04 -0.38 -0.49
CA ILE A 56 -0.14 0.32 -1.02
C ILE A 56 0.13 0.59 -2.49
N TRP A 57 -0.76 0.12 -3.35
CA TRP A 57 -0.74 0.43 -4.79
C TRP A 57 -1.81 1.45 -5.13
N ILE A 58 -1.56 2.32 -6.10
CA ILE A 58 -2.65 2.96 -6.83
C ILE A 58 -3.28 1.93 -7.77
N SER A 59 -4.61 1.83 -7.75
CA SER A 59 -5.37 0.90 -8.58
C SER A 59 -5.45 1.38 -10.03
N ASN A 60 -5.90 0.50 -10.93
CA ASN A 60 -6.20 0.86 -12.31
C ASN A 60 -7.23 2.03 -12.34
N PRO A 61 -7.16 2.92 -13.35
CA PRO A 61 -6.26 2.87 -14.51
C PRO A 61 -4.89 3.54 -14.29
N PHE A 62 -4.56 3.96 -13.07
CA PHE A 62 -3.39 4.79 -12.80
C PHE A 62 -2.13 3.97 -12.49
N THR A 63 -0.97 4.58 -12.64
CA THR A 63 0.35 4.13 -12.17
C THR A 63 1.19 5.35 -11.81
N PHE A 64 2.36 5.16 -11.19
CA PHE A 64 3.33 6.25 -11.03
C PHE A 64 4.51 6.08 -11.99
N ASP A 65 4.97 7.20 -12.56
CA ASP A 65 6.22 7.29 -13.30
C ASP A 65 7.34 7.74 -12.35
N TYR A 66 8.29 6.83 -12.10
CA TYR A 66 9.46 7.09 -11.25
C TYR A 66 10.69 7.55 -12.05
N GLY A 67 10.52 7.88 -13.33
CA GLY A 67 11.58 8.34 -14.23
C GLY A 67 12.25 7.20 -14.98
N ASN A 68 12.75 6.19 -14.27
CA ASN A 68 13.38 5.02 -14.89
C ASN A 68 12.34 4.02 -15.41
N LEU A 69 11.36 3.72 -14.56
CA LEU A 69 10.31 2.74 -14.82
C LEU A 69 9.01 3.18 -14.13
N GLN A 70 7.90 2.57 -14.54
CA GLN A 70 6.60 2.78 -13.93
C GLN A 70 6.29 1.70 -12.89
N SER A 71 5.65 2.09 -11.80
CA SER A 71 5.16 1.16 -10.77
C SER A 71 3.88 1.68 -10.12
N PRO A 72 2.90 0.81 -9.82
CA PRO A 72 1.71 1.21 -9.08
C PRO A 72 1.98 1.39 -7.59
N VAL A 73 3.13 0.92 -7.08
CA VAL A 73 3.49 1.03 -5.67
C VAL A 73 3.55 2.50 -5.28
N ALA A 74 2.70 2.92 -4.35
CA ALA A 74 2.66 4.26 -3.79
C ALA A 74 3.44 4.36 -2.47
N TYR A 75 3.39 3.28 -1.68
CA TYR A 75 3.99 3.23 -0.36
C TYR A 75 4.36 1.81 0.06
N ILE A 76 5.48 1.66 0.75
CA ILE A 76 5.92 0.43 1.42
C ILE A 76 6.10 0.75 2.90
N GLY A 77 5.59 -0.11 3.79
CA GLY A 77 5.67 0.13 5.22
C GLY A 77 5.69 -1.12 6.07
N LYS A 78 5.99 -0.93 7.36
CA LYS A 78 5.77 -1.92 8.41
C LYS A 78 4.98 -1.43 9.62
N GLY A 79 4.51 -2.37 10.42
CA GLY A 79 3.85 -2.18 11.72
C GLY A 79 2.45 -2.78 11.77
N MET A 80 1.71 -2.46 12.84
CA MET A 80 0.32 -2.91 12.99
C MET A 80 -0.56 -2.30 11.91
N ALA A 81 -1.03 -3.14 10.98
CA ALA A 81 -1.69 -2.69 9.76
C ALA A 81 -2.90 -1.79 10.04
N HIS A 82 -3.70 -2.11 11.06
CA HIS A 82 -4.85 -1.31 11.49
C HIS A 82 -4.49 0.15 11.80
N ALA A 83 -3.55 0.38 12.72
CA ALA A 83 -3.17 1.75 13.10
C ALA A 83 -2.47 2.48 11.94
N ARG A 84 -1.67 1.76 11.16
CA ARG A 84 -0.88 2.34 10.09
C ARG A 84 -1.74 2.77 8.90
N PHE A 85 -2.73 1.96 8.50
CA PHE A 85 -3.66 2.32 7.44
C PHE A 85 -4.55 3.48 7.83
N LYS A 86 -5.08 3.50 9.07
CA LYS A 86 -5.82 4.66 9.58
C LYS A 86 -5.03 5.97 9.41
N ASN A 87 -3.75 5.96 9.82
CA ASN A 87 -2.88 7.13 9.72
C ASN A 87 -2.53 7.48 8.25
N HIS A 88 -2.20 6.49 7.41
CA HIS A 88 -1.83 6.75 6.01
C HIS A 88 -2.99 7.32 5.20
N ILE A 89 -4.20 6.80 5.43
CA ILE A 89 -5.42 7.34 4.83
C ILE A 89 -5.55 8.82 5.21
N SER A 90 -5.53 9.15 6.50
CA SER A 90 -5.77 10.51 6.96
C SER A 90 -4.65 11.51 6.63
N SER A 91 -3.38 11.08 6.58
CA SER A 91 -2.22 11.99 6.51
C SER A 91 -1.47 12.02 5.18
N LYS A 92 -1.67 11.03 4.30
CA LYS A 92 -0.90 10.91 3.04
C LYS A 92 -1.77 10.68 1.82
N LEU A 93 -2.65 9.68 1.89
CA LEU A 93 -3.47 9.29 0.74
C LEU A 93 -4.52 10.36 0.45
N LEU A 94 -5.25 10.85 1.47
CA LEU A 94 -6.31 11.85 1.28
C LEU A 94 -5.84 13.14 0.59
N PRO A 95 -4.73 13.78 0.98
CA PRO A 95 -4.23 14.96 0.27
C PRO A 95 -3.91 14.70 -1.23
N THR A 96 -3.49 13.49 -1.59
CA THR A 96 -3.19 13.15 -2.99
C THR A 96 -4.45 12.77 -3.78
N LEU A 97 -5.44 12.20 -3.10
CA LEU A 97 -6.76 11.86 -3.64
C LEU A 97 -7.57 13.08 -4.06
N GLU A 98 -7.40 14.20 -3.36
CA GLU A 98 -8.02 15.48 -3.75
C GLU A 98 -7.51 15.96 -5.12
N ALA A 99 -6.23 15.69 -5.45
CA ALA A 99 -5.66 16.02 -6.75
C ALA A 99 -6.00 15.00 -7.85
N LEU A 100 -6.23 13.73 -7.47
CA LEU A 100 -6.54 12.62 -8.38
C LEU A 100 -7.96 12.12 -8.13
N GLN A 101 -8.95 12.90 -8.59
CA GLN A 101 -10.36 12.59 -8.39
C GLN A 101 -10.69 11.17 -8.87
N GLY A 102 -11.21 10.34 -7.96
CA GLY A 102 -11.60 8.96 -8.26
C GLY A 102 -10.45 7.95 -8.26
N ALA A 103 -9.24 8.34 -7.84
CA ALA A 103 -8.17 7.36 -7.60
C ALA A 103 -8.57 6.37 -6.50
N ARG A 104 -8.20 5.11 -6.71
CA ARG A 104 -8.49 3.98 -5.82
C ARG A 104 -7.16 3.32 -5.47
N PHE A 105 -7.13 2.59 -4.35
CA PHE A 105 -5.92 1.94 -3.87
C PHE A 105 -6.12 0.47 -3.58
N ASP A 106 -5.05 -0.30 -3.78
CA ASP A 106 -4.95 -1.68 -3.36
C ASP A 106 -4.06 -1.77 -2.11
N PHE A 107 -4.52 -2.52 -1.12
CA PHE A 107 -3.85 -2.72 0.15
C PHE A 107 -3.37 -4.16 0.23
N TRP A 108 -2.04 -4.33 0.23
CA TRP A 108 -1.37 -5.59 0.39
C TRP A 108 -0.85 -5.69 1.82
N VAL A 109 -1.22 -6.72 2.56
CA VAL A 109 -0.74 -6.98 3.92
C VAL A 109 -0.10 -8.35 3.99
N LEU A 110 1.14 -8.39 4.49
CA LEU A 110 1.90 -9.59 4.79
C LEU A 110 2.15 -9.64 6.29
N GLU A 111 1.58 -10.64 6.95
CA GLU A 111 1.88 -10.89 8.35
C GLU A 111 3.31 -11.42 8.50
N CYS A 112 4.01 -10.92 9.51
CA CYS A 112 5.38 -11.28 9.84
C CYS A 112 5.41 -11.93 11.23
N LEU A 113 6.41 -12.78 11.46
CA LEU A 113 6.61 -13.47 12.74
C LEU A 113 6.83 -12.48 13.90
N ASN A 114 7.54 -11.38 13.65
CA ASN A 114 7.89 -10.36 14.64
C ASN A 114 8.21 -9.01 13.96
N ASP A 115 8.44 -7.97 14.76
CA ASP A 115 8.76 -6.62 14.25
C ASP A 115 10.08 -6.57 13.48
N ASP A 116 11.08 -7.35 13.87
CA ASP A 116 12.39 -7.37 13.19
C ASP A 116 12.28 -7.94 11.76
N GLN A 117 11.53 -9.03 11.58
CA GLN A 117 11.24 -9.56 10.25
C GLN A 117 10.43 -8.56 9.42
N ALA A 118 9.44 -7.89 10.02
CA ALA A 118 8.66 -6.86 9.32
C ALA A 118 9.55 -5.68 8.89
N LYS A 119 10.48 -5.26 9.77
CA LYS A 119 11.45 -4.19 9.51
C LYS A 119 12.45 -4.59 8.42
N SER A 120 12.99 -5.81 8.46
CA SER A 120 13.86 -6.32 7.39
C SER A 120 13.13 -6.42 6.07
N SER A 121 11.88 -6.90 6.07
CA SER A 121 11.04 -6.96 4.86
C SER A 121 10.79 -5.57 4.27
N GLU A 122 10.47 -4.57 5.09
CA GLU A 122 10.31 -3.18 4.64
C GLU A 122 11.62 -2.62 4.04
N ALA A 123 12.75 -2.83 4.72
CA ALA A 123 14.05 -2.34 4.27
C ALA A 123 14.49 -2.96 2.95
N ASP A 124 14.33 -4.28 2.82
CA ASP A 124 14.69 -5.03 1.62
C ASP A 124 13.79 -4.66 0.44
N MET A 125 12.47 -4.54 0.65
CA MET A 125 11.53 -4.07 -0.36
C MET A 125 11.84 -2.63 -0.82
N ILE A 126 12.14 -1.71 0.10
CA ILE A 126 12.48 -0.33 -0.23
C ILE A 126 13.81 -0.25 -0.98
N ARG A 127 14.83 -0.99 -0.56
CA ARG A 127 16.13 -1.05 -1.23
C ARG A 127 15.96 -1.55 -2.67
N PHE A 128 15.30 -2.69 -2.84
CA PHE A 128 14.99 -3.25 -4.16
C PHE A 128 14.23 -2.25 -5.03
N PHE A 129 13.22 -1.58 -4.47
CA PHE A 129 12.44 -0.59 -5.20
C PHE A 129 13.31 0.56 -5.68
N GLU A 130 14.13 1.13 -4.79
CA GLU A 130 15.01 2.24 -5.13
C GLU A 130 16.06 1.85 -6.18
N GLU A 131 16.68 0.69 -6.05
CA GLU A 131 17.64 0.16 -7.04
C GLU A 131 16.99 -0.04 -8.42
N THR A 132 15.72 -0.46 -8.44
CA THR A 132 14.97 -0.74 -9.69
C THR A 132 14.43 0.53 -10.34
N TYR A 133 13.87 1.44 -9.56
CA TYR A 133 13.11 2.60 -10.03
C TYR A 133 13.90 3.91 -9.93
N GLY A 134 15.06 3.91 -9.29
CA GLY A 134 15.96 5.07 -9.14
C GLY A 134 15.56 6.06 -8.05
N ARG A 135 14.48 5.79 -7.31
CA ARG A 135 13.97 6.63 -6.21
C ARG A 135 13.02 5.84 -5.30
N LEU A 136 12.68 6.41 -4.15
CA LEU A 136 11.72 5.83 -3.21
C LEU A 136 10.28 5.86 -3.78
N PRO A 137 9.38 4.99 -3.29
CA PRO A 137 7.95 5.14 -3.57
C PRO A 137 7.45 6.53 -3.17
N ILE A 138 6.46 7.05 -3.89
CA ILE A 138 6.08 8.48 -3.83
C ILE A 138 5.73 8.98 -2.42
N PHE A 139 5.23 8.12 -1.52
CA PHE A 139 4.88 8.48 -0.15
C PHE A 139 5.89 8.03 0.92
N ASN A 140 6.97 7.37 0.51
CA ASN A 140 8.09 7.02 1.38
C ASN A 140 9.05 8.20 1.48
N LYS A 141 9.28 8.70 2.71
CA LYS A 141 10.21 9.83 2.96
C LYS A 141 11.61 9.38 3.37
N ASN A 142 11.69 8.23 4.03
CA ASN A 142 12.91 7.77 4.69
C ASN A 142 13.20 6.32 4.33
N ARG A 143 14.48 5.97 4.36
CA ARG A 143 14.96 4.59 4.25
C ARG A 143 15.03 3.99 5.66
N PRO A 144 14.35 2.88 5.94
CA PRO A 144 14.54 2.18 7.20
C PRO A 144 15.92 1.53 7.23
N SER A 145 16.52 1.46 8.42
CA SER A 145 17.70 0.63 8.64
C SER A 145 17.29 -0.84 8.66
N GLY A 146 18.03 -1.72 7.99
CA GLY A 146 17.83 -3.17 8.11
C GLY A 146 18.06 -3.68 9.54
N THR A 147 17.71 -4.93 9.78
CA THR A 147 18.11 -5.68 10.98
C THR A 147 18.96 -6.89 10.56
N SER A 148 19.52 -7.63 11.52
CA SER A 148 20.20 -8.90 11.25
C SER A 148 19.23 -10.06 10.95
N VAL A 149 17.93 -9.87 11.12
CA VAL A 149 16.90 -10.87 10.83
C VAL A 149 16.59 -10.88 9.35
N ALA A 150 16.39 -12.07 8.77
CA ALA A 150 15.99 -12.20 7.37
C ALA A 150 14.59 -11.60 7.12
N ALA A 151 14.39 -11.01 5.94
CA ALA A 151 13.07 -10.62 5.47
C ALA A 151 12.16 -11.85 5.30
N HIS A 152 10.84 -11.62 5.23
CA HIS A 152 9.89 -12.66 4.89
C HIS A 152 10.07 -13.07 3.41
N ASP A 153 10.13 -14.38 3.12
CA ASP A 153 10.45 -14.92 1.79
C ASP A 153 9.55 -14.39 0.66
N ASP A 154 8.27 -14.18 0.97
CA ASP A 154 7.28 -13.66 0.01
C ASP A 154 7.17 -12.13 -0.08
N CYS A 155 8.02 -11.35 0.60
CA CYS A 155 7.90 -9.89 0.62
C CYS A 155 7.96 -9.23 -0.78
N TRP A 156 8.52 -9.93 -1.76
CA TRP A 156 8.73 -9.42 -3.13
C TRP A 156 7.48 -9.41 -4.00
N LEU A 157 6.43 -10.14 -3.62
CA LEU A 157 5.27 -10.36 -4.48
C LEU A 157 4.59 -9.07 -5.01
N PRO A 158 4.32 -8.04 -4.18
CA PRO A 158 3.76 -6.77 -4.66
C PRO A 158 4.77 -5.90 -5.42
N LEU A 159 6.02 -6.34 -5.57
CA LEU A 159 7.03 -5.64 -6.37
C LEU A 159 7.25 -6.32 -7.73
N ASP A 160 6.69 -7.52 -7.95
CA ASP A 160 6.78 -8.22 -9.22
C ASP A 160 6.00 -7.50 -10.33
N ARG A 161 6.73 -6.92 -11.28
CA ARG A 161 6.19 -6.16 -12.42
C ARG A 161 5.17 -6.92 -13.26
N ARG A 162 5.27 -8.26 -13.33
CA ARG A 162 4.32 -9.10 -14.07
C ARG A 162 2.91 -9.03 -13.50
N ARG A 163 2.77 -8.59 -12.24
CA ARG A 163 1.48 -8.46 -11.53
C ARG A 163 0.83 -7.09 -11.65
N TYR A 164 1.52 -6.10 -12.21
CA TYR A 164 1.00 -4.74 -12.25
C TYR A 164 -0.27 -4.64 -13.13
N GLY A 165 -0.49 -5.62 -14.01
CA GLY A 165 -1.65 -5.68 -14.90
C GLY A 165 -1.48 -4.78 -16.11
N GLY A 166 -2.00 -5.20 -17.26
CA GLY A 166 -1.84 -4.49 -18.54
C GLY A 166 -2.76 -3.28 -18.74
N ASN A 167 -3.71 -3.04 -17.84
CA ASN A 167 -4.78 -2.05 -18.04
C ASN A 167 -4.49 -0.68 -17.38
N ARG A 168 -3.22 -0.37 -17.13
CA ARG A 168 -2.81 0.95 -16.62
C ARG A 168 -2.60 1.88 -17.79
N THR A 169 -3.48 2.86 -17.94
CA THR A 169 -3.51 3.78 -19.09
C THR A 169 -3.02 5.18 -18.75
N TRP A 170 -2.85 5.49 -17.46
CA TRP A 170 -2.41 6.80 -16.99
C TRP A 170 -1.23 6.67 -16.03
N ALA A 171 -0.18 7.46 -16.24
CA ALA A 171 0.95 7.56 -15.33
C ALA A 171 1.02 8.95 -14.69
N VAL A 172 1.06 8.98 -13.35
CA VAL A 172 1.25 10.19 -12.56
C VAL A 172 2.75 10.36 -12.30
N ARG A 173 3.31 11.45 -12.77
CA ARG A 173 4.72 11.79 -12.53
C ARG A 173 4.81 12.91 -11.49
N PRO A 174 5.39 12.67 -10.31
CA PRO A 174 5.70 13.78 -9.41
C PRO A 174 6.71 14.71 -10.10
N LEU A 175 6.47 16.01 -10.00
CA LEU A 175 7.44 17.00 -10.44
C LEU A 175 8.68 16.91 -9.56
N ASP A 176 9.85 17.17 -10.13
CA ASP A 176 11.07 17.28 -9.35
C ASP A 176 10.87 18.43 -8.33
N SER A 177 11.21 18.18 -7.07
CA SER A 177 11.17 19.22 -6.04
C SER A 177 12.21 20.29 -6.38
N ASN A 178 11.76 21.50 -6.71
CA ASN A 178 12.62 22.70 -6.79
C ASN A 178 13.23 23.03 -5.43
#